data_AF-D2GYW3-F1
#
_entry.id   AF-D2GYW3-F1
#
_cell.length_a   1.000
_cell.length_b   1.000
_cell.length_c   1.000
_cell.angle_alpha   90.00
_cell.angle_beta   90.00
_cell.angle_gamma   90.00
#
_symmetry.space_group_name_H-M   'P 1'
#
loop_
_entity.id
_entity.type
_entity.pdbx_description
1 polymer ?
#
loop_
_entity_poly.entity_id
_entity_poly.type
_entity_poly.pdbx_seq_one_letter_code
_entity_poly.pdbx_strand_id
1 'polypeptide(L)' 'EDGELCLNSAQCKSSCCQRDTGLSLARCASKARENSECSAKTLYGVYYKCPCERGLTCEGDKSIVGAITNT' A
#
# COMPACT_ATOMS: atom_id res chain seq x y z
N GLU A 1 13.54 6.55 2.33
CA GLU A 1 14.02 5.43 1.50
C GLU A 1 13.37 4.13 1.97
N ASP A 2 13.41 3.05 1.18
CA ASP A 2 12.73 1.81 1.57
C ASP A 2 13.28 1.29 2.91
N GLY A 3 12.39 0.90 3.81
CA GLY A 3 12.71 0.50 5.19
C GLY A 3 12.66 1.62 6.24
N GLU A 4 12.59 2.89 5.87
CA GLU A 4 12.41 3.99 6.82
C GLU A 4 11.02 3.99 7.44
N LEU A 5 10.91 4.43 8.70
CA LEU A 5 9.62 4.63 9.35
C LEU A 5 8.82 5.73 8.64
N CYS A 6 7.54 5.49 8.47
CA CYS A 6 6.62 6.45 7.84
C CYS A 6 5.28 6.48 8.57
N LEU A 7 4.60 7.63 8.50
CA LEU A 7 3.22 7.81 8.98
C LEU A 7 2.23 7.97 7.82
N ASN A 8 2.73 8.21 6.61
CA ASN A 8 1.95 8.45 5.42
C ASN A 8 2.82 8.21 4.18
N SER A 9 2.22 7.66 3.12
CA SER A 9 2.86 7.36 1.84
C SER A 9 3.50 8.58 1.18
N ALA A 10 3.05 9.80 1.47
CA ALA A 10 3.66 11.03 0.96
C ALA A 10 5.12 11.24 1.43
N GLN A 11 5.55 10.58 2.52
CA GLN A 11 6.94 10.64 3.03
C GLN A 11 7.88 9.71 2.24
N CYS A 12 7.33 8.72 1.53
CA CYS A 12 8.11 7.71 0.84
C CYS A 12 8.37 8.10 -0.61
N LYS A 13 9.61 7.96 -1.09
CA LYS A 13 9.95 8.14 -2.52
C LYS A 13 9.11 7.23 -3.41
N SER A 14 8.87 5.99 -2.97
CA SER A 14 8.00 5.01 -3.64
C SER A 14 6.51 5.35 -3.57
N SER A 15 6.11 6.35 -2.79
CA SER A 15 4.72 6.65 -2.46
C SER A 15 3.94 5.46 -1.88
N CYS A 16 4.62 4.55 -1.17
CA CYS A 16 3.98 3.49 -0.40
C CYS A 16 4.56 3.42 1.01
N CYS A 17 3.70 3.64 2.01
CA CYS A 17 3.94 3.35 3.41
C CYS A 17 3.18 2.09 3.79
N GLN A 18 3.87 0.99 4.08
CA GLN A 18 3.28 -0.33 4.31
C GLN A 18 3.42 -0.78 5.76
N ARG A 19 2.43 -1.53 6.25
CA ARG A 19 2.44 -2.19 7.56
C ARG A 19 1.85 -3.59 7.45
N ASP A 20 2.27 -4.52 8.31
CA ASP A 20 1.79 -5.90 8.25
C ASP A 20 0.45 -6.13 8.95
N THR A 21 0.17 -5.37 10.02
CA THR A 21 -1.00 -5.55 10.89
C THR A 21 -1.55 -4.22 11.42
N GLY A 22 -2.72 -4.29 12.08
CA GLY A 22 -3.41 -3.12 12.66
C GLY A 22 -2.57 -2.25 13.62
N LEU A 23 -1.62 -2.88 14.32
CA LEU A 23 -0.81 -2.29 15.39
C LEU A 23 0.70 -2.24 15.06
N SER A 24 1.12 -2.78 13.91
CA SER A 24 2.53 -2.76 13.52
C SER A 24 2.96 -1.38 13.02
N LEU A 25 4.24 -1.06 13.26
CA LEU A 25 4.89 0.12 12.69
C LEU A 25 4.90 0.05 11.16
N ALA A 26 4.62 1.19 10.52
CA ALA A 26 4.65 1.30 9.07
C ALA A 26 6.03 1.77 8.57
N ARG A 27 6.45 1.24 7.43
CA ARG A 27 7.72 1.58 6.77
C ARG A 27 7.54 1.81 5.28
N CYS A 28 8.41 2.62 4.71
CA CYS A 28 8.42 2.81 3.26
C CYS A 28 8.76 1.50 2.57
N ALA A 29 8.01 1.17 1.52
CA ALA A 29 8.20 -0.05 0.76
C ALA A 29 8.07 0.20 -0.74
N SER A 30 8.66 -0.67 -1.54
CA SER A 30 8.49 -0.69 -2.99
C SER A 30 7.05 -0.99 -3.39
N LYS A 31 6.61 -0.43 -4.51
CA LYS A 31 5.30 -0.75 -5.10
C LYS A 31 5.25 -2.20 -5.60
N ALA A 32 4.04 -2.75 -5.69
CA ALA A 32 3.83 -4.12 -6.15
C ALA A 32 4.18 -4.25 -7.64
N ARG A 33 4.90 -5.32 -7.98
CA ARG A 33 5.27 -5.67 -9.36
C ARG A 33 4.18 -6.52 -10.00
N GLU A 34 4.31 -6.78 -11.30
CA GLU A 34 3.40 -7.68 -12.01
C GLU A 34 3.36 -9.05 -11.35
N ASN A 35 2.16 -9.64 -11.23
CA ASN A 35 1.90 -10.93 -10.58
C ASN A 35 2.23 -11.01 -9.07
N SER A 36 2.42 -9.88 -8.39
CA SER A 36 2.58 -9.84 -6.93
C SER A 36 1.30 -9.39 -6.22
N GLU A 37 1.17 -9.74 -4.93
CA GLU A 37 0.05 -9.26 -4.12
C GLU A 37 0.07 -7.73 -4.01
N CYS A 38 -1.09 -7.12 -4.18
CA CYS A 38 -1.27 -5.67 -4.19
C CYS A 38 -2.55 -5.29 -3.46
N SER A 39 -2.69 -4.02 -3.12
CA SER A 39 -3.97 -3.45 -2.70
C SER A 39 -4.38 -2.31 -3.63
N ALA A 40 -5.69 -2.08 -3.74
CA ALA A 40 -6.21 -0.91 -4.43
C ALA A 40 -5.72 0.37 -3.75
N LYS A 41 -5.57 1.45 -4.52
CA LYS A 41 -5.13 2.73 -3.97
C LYS A 41 -6.20 3.26 -2.99
N THR A 42 -5.81 3.51 -1.74
CA THR A 42 -6.71 3.99 -0.68
C THR A 42 -6.38 5.43 -0.29
N LEU A 43 -7.35 6.12 0.32
CA LEU A 43 -7.19 7.50 0.79
C LEU A 43 -6.45 7.58 2.14
N TYR A 44 -6.37 6.47 2.89
CA TYR A 44 -5.79 6.42 4.24
C TYR A 44 -4.27 6.64 4.28
N GLY A 45 -3.59 6.57 3.13
CA GLY A 45 -2.17 6.91 3.01
C GLY A 45 -1.21 5.88 3.61
N VAL A 46 -1.71 4.77 4.18
CA VAL A 46 -0.92 3.63 4.66
C VAL A 46 -1.60 2.35 4.15
N TYR A 47 -0.79 1.35 3.78
CA TYR A 47 -1.24 0.14 3.10
C TYR A 47 -0.86 -1.12 3.86
N TYR A 48 -1.66 -2.18 3.72
CA TYR A 48 -1.22 -3.54 4.11
C TYR A 48 -0.40 -4.21 3.01
N LYS A 49 -0.80 -4.00 1.75
CA LYS A 49 -0.07 -4.38 0.54
C LYS A 49 0.08 -3.14 -0.34
N CYS A 50 1.28 -2.88 -0.83
CA CYS A 50 1.50 -1.69 -1.66
C CYS A 50 0.68 -1.73 -2.95
N PRO A 51 0.26 -0.57 -3.47
CA PRO A 51 -0.35 -0.49 -4.79
C PRO A 51 0.68 -0.87 -5.87
N CYS A 52 0.19 -1.26 -7.04
CA CYS A 52 1.06 -1.65 -8.15
C CYS A 52 1.90 -0.48 -8.68
N GLU A 53 3.00 -0.84 -9.34
CA GLU A 53 3.77 0.07 -10.18
C GLU A 53 2.90 0.69 -11.28
N ARG A 54 3.37 1.82 -11.82
CA ARG A 54 2.62 2.58 -12.82
C ARG A 54 2.43 1.73 -14.08
N GLY A 55 1.20 1.64 -14.57
CA GLY A 55 0.85 0.84 -15.74
C GLY A 55 0.26 -0.53 -15.42
N LEU A 56 0.30 -0.95 -14.15
CA LEU A 56 -0.33 -2.18 -13.69
C LEU A 56 -1.67 -1.90 -13.00
N THR A 57 -2.57 -2.88 -13.05
CA THR A 57 -3.86 -2.83 -12.35
C THR A 57 -3.87 -3.89 -11.26
N CYS A 58 -4.27 -3.50 -10.05
CA CYS A 58 -4.49 -4.47 -8.98
C CYS A 58 -5.87 -5.12 -9.13
N GLU A 59 -5.90 -6.43 -9.35
CA GLU A 59 -7.11 -7.27 -9.42
C GLU A 59 -7.50 -7.79 -8.02
N GLY A 60 -7.75 -6.86 -7.09
CA GLY A 60 -8.28 -7.14 -5.74
C GLY A 60 -9.77 -6.81 -5.60
N ASP A 61 -10.33 -7.04 -4.42
CA ASP A 61 -11.71 -6.68 -4.09
C ASP A 61 -11.88 -5.15 -4.04
N LYS A 62 -12.53 -4.59 -5.07
CA LYS A 62 -12.76 -3.15 -5.20
C LYS A 62 -14.09 -2.71 -4.58
N SER A 63 -14.73 -3.55 -3.76
CA SER A 63 -15.98 -3.17 -3.11
C SER A 63 -15.77 -1.96 -2.20
N ILE A 64 -16.86 -1.22 -1.95
CA ILE A 64 -16.83 -0.11 -0.97
C ILE A 64 -16.33 -0.61 0.38
N VAL A 65 -16.68 -1.85 0.76
CA VAL A 65 -16.19 -2.47 1.98
C VAL A 65 -14.68 -2.65 1.91
N GLY A 66 -14.13 -3.25 0.84
CA GLY A 66 -12.68 -3.41 0.64
C GLY A 66 -11.90 -2.09 0.65
N ALA A 67 -12.46 -1.04 0.04
CA ALA A 67 -11.88 0.31 0.04
C ALA A 67 -11.87 0.97 1.43
N ILE A 68 -12.84 0.63 2.29
CA ILE A 68 -12.94 1.11 3.67
C ILE A 68 -12.06 0.26 4.61
N THR A 69 -12.03 -1.06 4.44
CA THR A 69 -11.27 -1.99 5.29
C THR A 69 -9.80 -2.10 4.89
N ASN A 70 -9.39 -1.50 3.76
CA ASN A 70 -8.02 -1.54 3.22
C ASN A 70 -7.58 -2.98 2.92
N THR A 71 -8.49 -3.77 2.36
CA THR A 71 -8.23 -5.16 1.93
C THR A 71 -7.93 -5.21 0.44
#